data_AF-A0A483YYG9-F1
#
_entry.id   AF-A0A483YYG9-F1
#
_cell.length_a   1.000
_cell.length_b   1.000
_cell.length_c   1.000
_cell.angle_alpha   90.00
_cell.angle_beta   90.00
_cell.angle_gamma   90.00
#
_symmetry.space_group_name_H-M   'P 1'
#
loop_
_entity.id
_entity.type
_entity.pdbx_description
1 polymer ?
#
loop_
_entity_poly.entity_id
_entity_poly.type
_entity_poly.pdbx_seq_one_letter_code
_entity_poly.pdbx_strand_id
1 'polypeptide(L)'
;MANLLKRHEFWLGMFIIALCLLLGWRSEEFFTFGNLYDLANNYAMLTILACGLFVVLIAGGIDISFPAMTIIAQYGMVVMLQKVGGNFAVAFVLAGGIVVLLGLVNALLVNRLRVPSIIIT
;
A
#
# COMPACT_ATOMS: atom_id res chain seq x y z
N MET A 1 -17.64 30.72 10.38
CA MET A 1 -16.75 30.01 11.33
C MET A 1 -17.49 29.02 12.25
N ALA A 2 -18.72 29.26 12.70
CA ALA A 2 -19.45 28.37 13.63
C ALA A 2 -19.79 26.95 13.11
N ASN A 3 -19.71 26.69 11.80
CA ASN A 3 -20.05 25.38 11.21
C ASN A 3 -18.86 24.40 11.10
N LEU A 4 -17.62 24.84 11.36
CA LEU A 4 -16.45 23.95 11.36
C LEU A 4 -16.40 23.10 12.63
N LEU A 5 -16.78 23.68 13.78
CA LEU A 5 -16.79 23.04 15.11
C LEU A 5 -17.79 21.87 15.25
N LYS A 6 -18.77 21.78 14.35
CA LYS A 6 -19.77 20.69 14.33
C LYS A 6 -19.36 19.49 13.46
N ARG A 7 -18.27 19.60 12.71
CA ARG A 7 -17.78 18.51 11.86
C ARG A 7 -16.88 17.58 12.66
N HIS A 8 -17.11 16.28 12.55
CA HIS A 8 -16.25 15.25 13.14
C HIS A 8 -14.79 15.39 12.69
N GLU A 9 -14.58 15.86 11.46
CA GLU A 9 -13.26 16.14 10.88
C GLU A 9 -12.46 17.16 11.71
N PHE A 10 -13.12 18.17 12.28
CA PHE A 10 -12.47 19.19 13.09
C PHE A 10 -11.99 18.62 14.44
N TRP A 11 -12.84 17.81 15.09
CA TRP A 11 -12.47 17.13 16.33
C TRP A 11 -11.38 16.08 16.11
N LEU A 12 -11.42 15.35 15.01
CA LEU A 12 -10.36 14.41 14.63
C LEU A 12 -9.03 15.13 14.43
N GLY A 13 -9.02 16.25 13.70
CA GLY A 13 -7.82 17.05 13.49
C GLY A 13 -7.26 17.59 14.82
N MET A 14 -8.12 18.10 15.70
CA MET A 14 -7.72 18.56 17.02
C MET A 14 -7.13 17.44 17.88
N PHE A 15 -7.74 16.25 17.83
CA PHE A 15 -7.25 15.07 18.54
C PHE A 15 -5.86 14.62 18.03
N ILE A 16 -5.65 14.61 16.72
CA ILE A 16 -4.33 14.28 16.13
C ILE A 16 -3.27 15.28 16.61
N ILE A 17 -3.56 16.58 16.58
CA ILE A 17 -2.63 17.62 17.06
C ILE A 17 -2.31 17.40 18.55
N ALA A 18 -3.33 17.14 19.37
CA ALA A 18 -3.13 16.86 20.80
C ALA A 18 -2.25 15.63 21.03
N LEU A 19 -2.44 14.56 20.25
CA LEU A 19 -1.59 13.38 20.30
C LEU A 19 -0.14 13.68 19.89
N CYS A 20 0.07 14.43 18.81
CA CYS A 20 1.42 14.82 18.38
C CYS A 20 2.16 15.62 19.46
N LEU A 21 1.48 16.55 20.13
CA LEU A 21 2.07 17.34 21.23
C LEU A 21 2.38 16.46 22.45
N LEU A 22 1.46 15.56 22.82
CA LEU A 22 1.65 14.66 23.95
C LEU A 22 2.79 13.67 23.70
N LEU A 23 2.86 13.08 22.51
CA LEU A 23 3.93 12.16 22.11
C LEU A 23 5.27 12.88 21.99
N GLY A 24 5.29 14.10 21.44
CA GLY A 24 6.48 14.94 21.39
C GLY A 24 7.00 15.38 22.75
N TRP A 25 6.11 15.59 23.73
CA TRP A 25 6.53 15.87 25.10
C TRP A 25 7.03 14.62 25.84
N ARG A 26 6.46 13.45 25.54
CA ARG A 26 6.84 12.18 26.20
C ARG A 26 8.07 11.51 25.60
N SER A 27 8.35 11.74 24.32
CA SER A 27 9.47 11.15 23.60
C SER A 27 10.24 12.22 22.84
N GLU A 28 11.49 12.44 23.24
CA GLU A 28 12.41 13.36 22.55
C GLU A 28 12.69 12.92 21.10
N GLU A 29 12.52 11.63 20.80
CA GLU A 29 12.70 11.08 19.46
C GLU A 29 11.53 11.38 18.51
N PHE A 30 10.33 11.69 19.02
CA PHE A 30 9.13 11.78 18.19
C PHE A 30 9.22 12.85 17.09
N PHE A 31 9.73 14.03 17.42
CA PHE A 31 9.91 15.14 16.45
C PHE A 31 11.28 15.14 15.77
N THR A 32 12.09 14.08 15.94
CA THR A 32 13.37 14.00 15.25
C THR A 32 13.18 13.71 13.77
N PHE A 33 14.14 14.19 12.96
CA PHE A 33 14.18 13.87 11.54
C PHE A 33 14.32 12.35 11.30
N GLY A 34 15.01 11.63 12.19
CA GLY A 34 15.14 10.18 12.14
C GLY A 34 13.79 9.48 12.20
N ASN A 35 12.99 9.77 13.23
CA ASN A 35 11.65 9.20 13.35
C ASN A 35 10.74 9.57 12.16
N LEU A 36 10.82 10.79 11.66
CA LEU A 36 10.03 11.23 10.50
C LEU A 36 10.45 10.49 9.22
N TYR A 37 11.75 10.26 9.03
CA TYR A 37 12.31 9.50 7.91
C TYR A 37 11.95 8.01 8.00
N ASP A 38 12.04 7.42 9.19
CA ASP A 38 11.65 6.03 9.42
C ASP A 38 10.16 5.83 9.20
N LEU A 39 9.34 6.76 9.67
CA LEU A 39 7.90 6.79 9.41
C LEU A 39 7.64 6.84 7.89
N ALA A 40 8.28 7.78 7.18
CA ALA A 40 8.12 7.91 5.74
C ALA A 40 8.55 6.63 4.99
N ASN A 41 9.65 5.99 5.37
CA ASN A 41 10.10 4.73 4.75
C ASN A 41 9.15 3.57 5.03
N ASN A 42 8.65 3.44 6.26
CA ASN A 42 7.69 2.40 6.61
C ASN A 42 6.38 2.54 5.80
N TYR A 43 5.93 3.77 5.57
CA TYR A 43 4.72 4.03 4.78
C TYR A 43 4.97 4.17 3.26
N ALA A 44 6.22 4.25 2.81
CA ALA A 44 6.56 4.40 1.40
C ALA A 44 6.00 3.24 0.57
N MET A 45 6.14 2.01 1.05
CA MET A 45 5.61 0.82 0.37
C MET A 45 4.10 0.89 0.19
N LEU A 46 3.34 1.21 1.25
CA LEU A 46 1.89 1.37 1.19
C LEU A 46 1.48 2.50 0.26
N THR A 47 2.24 3.60 0.24
CA THR A 47 1.98 4.75 -0.64
C THR A 47 2.18 4.39 -2.10
N ILE A 48 3.25 3.67 -2.45
CA ILE A 48 3.49 3.18 -3.80
C ILE A 48 2.35 2.26 -4.26
N LEU A 49 1.92 1.33 -3.39
CA LEU A 49 0.79 0.45 -3.66
C LEU A 49 -0.51 1.25 -3.88
N ALA A 50 -0.79 2.23 -3.02
CA ALA A 50 -1.97 3.08 -3.12
C ALA A 50 -2.00 3.89 -4.43
N CYS A 51 -0.85 4.43 -4.86
CA CYS A 51 -0.72 5.11 -6.15
C CYS A 51 -1.04 4.17 -7.32
N GLY A 52 -0.58 2.92 -7.27
CA GLY A 52 -0.91 1.90 -8.28
C GLY A 52 -2.40 1.57 -8.31
N LEU A 53 -3.00 1.32 -7.14
CA LEU A 53 -4.43 1.05 -7.00
C LEU A 53 -5.29 2.23 -7.45
N PHE A 54 -4.85 3.47 -7.20
CA PHE A 54 -5.56 4.68 -7.59
C PHE A 54 -5.80 4.76 -9.11
N VAL A 55 -4.82 4.36 -9.93
CA VAL A 55 -4.98 4.30 -11.40
C VAL A 55 -6.07 3.30 -11.80
N VAL A 56 -6.13 2.15 -11.13
CA VAL A 56 -7.15 1.11 -11.38
C VAL A 56 -8.55 1.58 -10.97
N LEU A 57 -8.64 2.28 -9.84
CA LEU A 57 -9.90 2.87 -9.37
C LEU A 57 -10.44 3.93 -10.34
N ILE A 58 -9.57 4.78 -10.90
CA ILE A 58 -9.95 5.76 -11.94
C ILE A 58 -10.49 5.06 -13.20
N ALA A 59 -9.91 3.91 -13.57
CA ALA A 59 -10.38 3.11 -14.69
C ALA A 59 -11.74 2.43 -14.44
N GLY A 60 -12.38 2.63 -13.29
CA GLY A 60 -13.69 2.09 -12.94
C GLY A 60 -13.66 0.66 -12.39
N GLY A 61 -12.47 0.11 -12.13
CA GLY A 61 -12.30 -1.20 -11.52
C GLY A 61 -12.18 -1.10 -10.00
N ILE A 62 -13.06 -1.78 -9.25
CA ILE A 62 -12.84 -2.03 -7.82
C ILE A 62 -12.01 -3.31 -7.72
N ASP A 63 -10.69 -3.17 -7.82
CA ASP A 63 -9.76 -4.30 -7.80
C ASP A 63 -9.15 -4.52 -6.42
N ILE A 64 -9.83 -5.31 -5.58
CA ILE A 64 -9.31 -5.75 -4.27
C ILE A 64 -8.21 -6.82 -4.44
N SER A 65 -8.11 -7.44 -5.63
CA SER A 65 -7.09 -8.46 -5.89
C SER A 65 -5.69 -7.86 -6.04
N PHE A 66 -5.57 -6.58 -6.39
CA PHE A 66 -4.28 -5.92 -6.61
C PHE A 66 -3.34 -5.94 -5.38
N PRO A 67 -3.78 -5.55 -4.16
CA PRO A 67 -2.99 -5.75 -2.95
C PRO A 67 -2.60 -7.21 -2.70
N ALA A 68 -3.52 -8.16 -2.91
CA ALA A 68 -3.27 -9.58 -2.69
C ALA A 68 -2.19 -10.14 -3.63
N MET A 69 -2.28 -9.80 -4.93
CA MET A 69 -1.26 -10.16 -5.93
C MET A 69 0.10 -9.56 -5.57
N THR A 70 0.14 -8.35 -5.04
CA THR A 70 1.39 -7.70 -4.61
C THR A 70 2.03 -8.42 -3.44
N ILE A 71 1.26 -8.86 -2.45
CA ILE A 71 1.76 -9.63 -1.29
C ILE A 71 2.32 -10.99 -1.75
N ILE A 72 1.62 -11.69 -2.65
CA ILE A 72 2.08 -12.97 -3.20
C ILE A 72 3.40 -12.77 -3.97
N ALA A 73 3.49 -11.73 -4.79
CA ALA A 73 4.70 -11.41 -5.53
C ALA A 73 5.88 -11.05 -4.62
N GLN A 74 5.64 -10.27 -3.56
CA GLN A 74 6.65 -9.95 -2.57
C GLN A 74 7.18 -11.21 -1.88
N TYR A 75 6.28 -12.06 -1.37
CA TYR A 75 6.66 -13.29 -0.70
C TYR A 75 7.40 -14.25 -1.64
N GLY A 76 6.87 -14.45 -2.86
CA GLY A 76 7.50 -15.29 -3.88
C GLY A 76 8.89 -14.79 -4.27
N MET A 77 9.06 -13.48 -4.45
CA MET A 77 10.35 -12.86 -4.71
C MET A 77 11.34 -13.14 -3.57
N VAL A 78 10.95 -12.93 -2.31
CA VAL A 78 11.83 -13.17 -1.15
C VAL A 78 12.26 -14.64 -1.08
N VAL A 79 11.33 -15.58 -1.22
CA VAL A 79 11.64 -17.02 -1.17
C VAL A 79 12.57 -17.44 -2.30
N MET A 80 12.39 -16.90 -3.51
CA MET A 80 13.26 -17.21 -4.65
C MET A 80 14.65 -16.59 -4.50
N LEU A 81 14.72 -15.34 -4.03
CA LEU A 81 15.98 -14.64 -3.83
C LEU A 81 16.82 -15.28 -2.70
N GLN A 82 16.17 -15.81 -1.65
CA GLN A 82 16.84 -16.58 -0.60
C GLN A 82 17.46 -17.89 -1.10
N LYS A 83 16.89 -18.51 -2.14
CA LYS A 83 17.38 -19.77 -2.71
C LYS A 83 18.46 -19.59 -3.77
N VAL A 84 18.24 -18.65 -4.69
CA VAL A 84 19.10 -18.44 -5.86
C VAL A 84 20.21 -17.42 -5.58
N GLY A 85 20.03 -16.59 -4.54
CA GLY A 85 20.78 -15.35 -4.42
C GLY A 85 20.38 -14.36 -5.52
N GLY A 86 20.86 -13.13 -5.44
CA GLY A 86 20.64 -12.17 -6.50
C GLY A 86 20.89 -10.71 -6.13
N ASN A 87 20.95 -9.89 -7.16
CA ASN A 87 20.98 -8.43 -7.10
C ASN A 87 19.53 -7.89 -7.07
N PHE A 88 19.34 -6.66 -6.61
CA PHE A 88 18.15 -5.84 -6.83
C PHE A 88 17.51 -6.00 -8.23
N ALA A 89 18.31 -6.08 -9.30
CA ALA A 89 17.81 -6.32 -10.66
C ALA A 89 17.03 -7.65 -10.78
N VAL A 90 17.53 -8.71 -10.15
CA VAL A 90 16.87 -10.04 -10.14
C VAL A 90 15.58 -9.97 -9.33
N ALA A 91 15.60 -9.29 -8.17
CA ALA A 91 14.42 -9.08 -7.35
C ALA A 91 13.32 -8.33 -8.12
N PHE A 92 13.68 -7.29 -8.88
CA PHE A 92 12.74 -6.52 -9.68
C PHE A 92 12.10 -7.36 -10.79
N VAL A 93 12.89 -8.15 -11.51
CA VAL A 93 12.40 -9.05 -12.57
C VAL A 93 11.50 -10.15 -11.99
N LEU A 94 11.86 -10.74 -10.85
CA LEU A 94 11.06 -11.75 -10.19
C LEU A 94 9.72 -11.19 -9.70
N ALA A 95 9.75 -10.08 -8.96
CA ALA A 95 8.52 -9.45 -8.45
C ALA A 95 7.62 -9.00 -9.61
N GLY A 96 8.18 -8.30 -10.60
CA GLY A 96 7.44 -7.86 -11.78
C GLY A 96 6.86 -9.02 -12.59
N GLY A 97 7.64 -10.08 -12.79
CA GLY A 97 7.19 -11.29 -13.48
C GLY A 97 6.03 -11.98 -12.78
N ILE A 98 6.08 -12.14 -11.45
CA ILE A 98 4.99 -12.75 -10.68
C ILE A 98 3.72 -11.89 -10.77
N VAL A 99 3.83 -10.57 -10.58
CA VAL A 99 2.66 -9.67 -10.67
C VAL A 99 2.04 -9.71 -12.06
N VAL A 100 2.83 -9.65 -13.13
CA VAL A 100 2.32 -9.69 -14.51
C VAL A 100 1.63 -11.02 -14.80
N LEU A 101 2.21 -12.14 -14.38
CA LEU A 101 1.61 -13.47 -14.57
C LEU A 101 0.27 -13.60 -13.83
N LEU A 102 0.23 -13.22 -12.55
CA LEU A 102 -1.00 -13.25 -11.76
C LEU A 102 -2.06 -12.30 -12.31
N GLY A 103 -1.66 -11.09 -12.72
CA GLY A 103 -2.54 -10.11 -13.34
C GLY A 103 -3.13 -10.61 -14.67
N LEU A 104 -2.35 -11.30 -15.50
CA LEU A 104 -2.82 -11.92 -16.73
C LEU A 104 -3.84 -13.03 -16.45
N VAL A 105 -3.55 -13.91 -15.47
CA VAL A 105 -4.49 -14.96 -15.07
C VAL A 105 -5.79 -14.34 -14.58
N ASN A 106 -5.73 -13.32 -13.72
CA ASN A 106 -6.90 -12.63 -13.21
C ASN A 106 -7.70 -11.97 -14.35
N ALA A 107 -7.03 -11.26 -15.25
CA ALA A 107 -7.68 -10.63 -16.41
C ALA A 107 -8.37 -11.65 -17.33
N LEU A 108 -7.75 -12.81 -17.55
CA LEU A 108 -8.34 -13.90 -18.33
C LEU A 108 -9.59 -14.46 -17.65
N LEU A 109 -9.56 -14.67 -16.33
CA LEU A 109 -10.70 -15.17 -15.56
C LEU A 109 -11.86 -14.18 -15.56
N VAL A 110 -11.59 -12.89 -15.32
CA VAL A 110 -12.60 -11.81 -15.39
C VAL A 110 -13.25 -11.79 -16.78
N ASN A 111 -12.45 -11.83 -17.85
CA ASN A 111 -12.95 -11.81 -19.22
C ASN A 111 -13.78 -13.06 -19.58
N ARG A 112 -13.34 -14.25 -19.14
CA ARG A 112 -13.99 -15.53 -19.47
C ARG A 112 -15.28 -15.75 -18.67
N LEU A 113 -15.26 -15.47 -17.37
CA LEU A 113 -16.34 -15.77 -16.44
C LEU A 113 -17.35 -14.63 -16.30
N ARG A 114 -17.03 -13.42 -16.80
CA ARG A 114 -17.87 -12.20 -16.72
C ARG A 114 -18.33 -11.87 -15.29
N VAL A 115 -17.57 -12.29 -14.30
CA VAL A 115 -17.77 -11.94 -12.89
C VAL A 115 -16.89 -10.73 -12.57
N PRO A 116 -17.34 -9.79 -11.74
CA PRO A 116 -16.50 -8.67 -11.31
C PRO A 116 -15.22 -9.18 -10.63
N SER A 117 -14.10 -8.47 -10.82
CA SER A 117 -12.79 -8.79 -10.22
C SER A 117 -12.83 -8.91 -8.69
N ILE A 118 -13.82 -8.30 -8.05
CA ILE A 118 -14.04 -8.39 -6.60
C ILE A 118 -14.47 -9.79 -6.11
N ILE A 119 -15.04 -10.64 -6.96
CA ILE A 119 -15.61 -11.95 -6.57
C ILE A 119 -14.69 -13.12 -6.97
N ILE A 120 -13.85 -12.95 -8.00
CA ILE A 120 -13.07 -14.03 -8.60
C ILE A 120 -11.92 -14.51 -7.69
N THR A 121 -11.50 -13.69 -6.74
CA THR A 121 -10.34 -13.95 -5.87
C THR A 121 -10.74 -14.02 -4.41
#